data_AF-A0A0R0A2H6-F1
#
_entry.id   AF-A0A0R0A2H6-F1
#
_cell.length_a   1.000
_cell.length_b   1.000
_cell.length_c   1.000
_cell.angle_alpha   90.00
_cell.angle_beta   90.00
_cell.angle_gamma   90.00
#
_symmetry.space_group_name_H-M   'P 1'
#
loop_
_entity.id
_entity.type
_entity.pdbx_description
1 polymer ?
#
loop_
_entity_poly.entity_id
_entity_poly.type
_entity_poly.pdbx_seq_one_letter_code
_entity_poly.pdbx_strand_id
1 'polypeptide(L)'
;MTVHAMPYVLRKIIIADHQVDCVGVAPQSCLLTKPAEQANADWEYRYSGIEGFDFEPNYEYTLLIKNTPISNPPADASSIHSTLIKVIEKQKTKS
;
A
#
# COMPACT_ATOMS: atom_id res chain seq x y z
N MET A 1 13.30 -32.11 3.18
CA MET A 1 12.46 -31.38 4.16
C MET A 1 12.82 -29.91 4.08
N THR A 2 12.03 -29.10 3.38
CA THR A 2 12.14 -27.64 3.50
C THR A 2 10.78 -27.05 3.18
N VAL A 3 9.93 -27.01 4.21
CA VAL A 3 8.75 -26.16 4.21
C VAL A 3 9.27 -24.72 4.24
N HIS A 4 9.42 -24.10 3.07
CA HIS A 4 9.69 -22.68 2.98
C HIS A 4 8.43 -21.95 3.42
N ALA A 5 8.26 -21.78 4.75
CA ALA A 5 7.33 -20.82 5.28
C ALA A 5 7.77 -19.46 4.73
N MET A 6 7.05 -18.94 3.74
CA MET A 6 7.14 -17.52 3.39
C MET A 6 6.19 -16.81 4.36
N PRO A 7 6.66 -16.28 5.50
CA PRO A 7 5.80 -15.52 6.36
C PRO A 7 5.42 -14.27 5.58
N TYR A 8 4.14 -14.11 5.34
CA TYR A 8 3.63 -12.80 4.99
C TYR A 8 3.95 -11.82 6.13
N VAL A 9 4.09 -10.55 5.80
CA VAL A 9 4.34 -9.49 6.79
C VAL A 9 3.08 -8.65 6.91
N LEU A 10 2.54 -8.54 8.12
CA LEU A 10 1.47 -7.59 8.41
C LEU A 10 2.07 -6.20 8.63
N ARG A 11 1.49 -5.18 8.01
CA ARG A 11 1.90 -3.78 8.20
C ARG A 11 0.69 -2.90 8.38
N LYS A 12 0.82 -1.89 9.24
CA LYS A 12 -0.13 -0.78 9.32
C LYS A 12 0.41 0.39 8.52
N ILE A 13 -0.38 0.89 7.60
CA ILE A 13 0.00 2.03 6.75
C ILE A 13 -1.10 3.07 6.77
N ILE A 14 -0.70 4.32 6.56
CA ILE A 14 -1.62 5.42 6.30
C ILE A 14 -1.62 5.67 4.79
N ILE A 15 -2.80 5.86 4.20
CA ILE A 15 -2.99 6.29 2.81
C ILE A 15 -3.47 7.73 2.83
N ALA A 16 -2.79 8.62 2.10
CA ALA A 16 -3.21 10.02 1.97
C ALA A 16 -4.56 10.14 1.26
N ASP A 17 -5.16 11.32 1.37
CA ASP A 17 -6.49 11.63 0.85
C ASP A 17 -6.57 11.97 -0.64
N HIS A 18 -5.42 11.97 -1.32
CA HIS A 18 -5.32 12.23 -2.75
C HIS A 18 -4.29 11.29 -3.39
N GLN A 19 -4.45 11.10 -4.69
CA GLN A 19 -3.46 10.47 -5.54
C GLN A 19 -2.64 11.55 -6.25
N VAL A 20 -1.44 11.19 -6.67
CA VAL A 20 -0.55 12.06 -7.43
C VAL A 20 -0.19 11.44 -8.76
N ASP A 21 -0.02 12.26 -9.78
CA ASP A 21 0.54 11.80 -11.05
C ASP A 21 1.98 11.36 -10.84
N CYS A 22 2.27 10.12 -11.20
CA CYS A 22 3.56 9.49 -11.03
C CYS A 22 3.89 8.64 -12.26
N VAL A 23 5.15 8.22 -12.39
CA VAL A 23 5.59 7.30 -13.42
C VAL A 23 6.23 6.08 -12.75
N GLY A 24 5.59 4.93 -12.91
CA GLY A 24 6.18 3.62 -12.58
C GLY A 24 6.78 3.00 -13.83
N VAL A 25 6.16 1.92 -14.32
CA VAL A 25 6.42 1.40 -15.67
C VAL A 25 5.85 2.33 -16.75
N ALA A 26 4.75 3.02 -16.45
CA ALA A 26 4.07 4.01 -17.29
C ALA A 26 3.46 5.13 -16.42
N PRO A 27 3.04 6.27 -17.01
CA PRO A 27 2.28 7.30 -16.30
C PRO A 27 1.00 6.73 -15.68
N GLN A 28 0.75 7.05 -14.41
CA GLN A 28 -0.41 6.58 -13.64
C GLN A 28 -0.69 7.51 -12.45
N SER A 29 -1.83 7.30 -11.78
CA SER A 29 -2.14 7.94 -10.50
C SER A 29 -1.71 7.05 -9.34
N CYS A 30 -0.69 7.47 -8.58
CA CYS A 30 -0.17 6.74 -7.43
C CYS A 30 -0.87 7.12 -6.14
N LEU A 31 -0.98 6.14 -5.23
CA LEU A 31 -1.28 6.42 -3.83
C LEU A 31 -0.04 7.00 -3.13
N LEU A 32 -0.26 7.77 -2.07
CA LEU A 32 0.78 8.18 -1.12
C LEU A 32 0.59 7.42 0.18
N THR A 33 1.67 6.82 0.70
CA THR A 33 1.60 6.02 1.92
C THR A 33 2.75 6.30 2.88
N LYS A 34 2.50 6.10 4.18
CA LYS A 34 3.57 6.09 5.21
C LYS A 34 3.27 5.04 6.30
N PRO A 35 4.28 4.56 7.04
CA PRO A 35 4.05 3.63 8.15
C PRO A 35 3.21 4.28 9.25
N ALA A 36 2.18 3.58 9.74
CA ALA A 36 1.32 4.11 10.79
C ALA A 36 2.05 4.25 12.14
N GLU A 37 3.07 3.42 12.38
CA GLU A 37 3.93 3.53 13.56
C GLU A 37 4.89 4.74 13.54
N GLN A 38 5.05 5.42 12.40
CA GLN A 38 5.99 6.54 12.23
C GLN A 38 5.24 7.78 11.73
N ALA A 39 4.53 8.46 12.65
CA ALA A 39 3.69 9.61 12.30
C ALA A 39 4.44 10.73 11.56
N ASN A 40 5.74 10.89 11.83
CA ASN A 40 6.62 11.90 11.23
C ASN A 40 7.38 11.41 9.99
N ALA A 41 7.09 10.20 9.48
CA ALA A 41 7.67 9.75 8.22
C ALA A 41 7.12 10.57 7.04
N ASP A 42 7.97 10.78 6.05
CA ASP A 42 7.58 11.38 4.78
C ASP A 42 6.61 10.47 4.01
N TRP A 43 5.81 11.06 3.14
CA TRP A 43 4.95 10.31 2.24
C TRP A 43 5.76 9.66 1.12
N GLU A 44 5.50 8.38 0.88
CA GLU A 44 6.14 7.61 -0.18
C GLU A 44 5.13 7.27 -1.29
N TYR A 45 5.58 7.32 -2.54
CA TYR A 45 4.79 6.85 -3.66
C TYR A 45 4.56 5.36 -3.57
N ARG A 46 3.30 4.98 -3.73
CA ARG A 46 2.88 3.60 -3.85
C ARG A 46 2.33 3.36 -5.24
N TYR A 47 3.16 2.71 -6.05
CA TYR A 47 2.87 2.38 -7.45
C TYR A 47 1.95 1.16 -7.60
N SER A 48 1.98 0.23 -6.65
CA SER A 48 1.13 -0.97 -6.67
C SER A 48 -0.08 -0.79 -5.78
N GLY A 49 -1.24 -1.20 -6.28
CA GLY A 49 -2.48 -1.21 -5.51
C GLY A 49 -2.41 -2.09 -4.25
N ILE A 50 -3.53 -2.11 -3.53
CA ILE A 50 -3.76 -3.03 -2.41
C ILE A 50 -5.01 -3.81 -2.80
N GLU A 51 -4.88 -5.11 -3.00
CA GLU A 51 -6.01 -5.97 -3.35
C GLU A 51 -7.11 -5.86 -2.30
N GLY A 52 -8.35 -5.61 -2.73
CA GLY A 52 -9.50 -5.44 -1.85
C GLY A 52 -9.62 -4.05 -1.20
N PHE A 53 -8.78 -3.09 -1.58
CA PHE A 53 -8.91 -1.69 -1.19
C PHE A 53 -9.28 -0.81 -2.39
N ASP A 54 -10.44 -0.18 -2.31
CA ASP A 54 -10.88 0.84 -3.26
C ASP A 54 -10.67 2.22 -2.65
N PHE A 55 -9.84 3.04 -3.31
CA PHE A 55 -9.55 4.38 -2.88
C PHE A 55 -10.71 5.32 -3.21
N GLU A 56 -11.10 6.15 -2.23
CA GLU A 56 -11.98 7.31 -2.46
C GLU A 56 -11.23 8.59 -2.08
N PRO A 57 -11.25 9.63 -2.95
CA PRO A 57 -10.59 10.90 -2.67
C PRO A 57 -11.23 11.64 -1.48
N ASN A 58 -10.44 12.51 -0.85
CA ASN A 58 -10.80 13.30 0.34
C ASN A 58 -11.02 12.45 1.61
N TYR A 59 -10.39 11.27 1.65
CA TYR A 59 -10.35 10.42 2.83
C TYR A 59 -8.93 9.96 3.13
N GLU A 60 -8.45 10.19 4.34
CA GLU A 60 -7.25 9.52 4.84
C GLU A 60 -7.64 8.17 5.45
N TYR A 61 -6.84 7.14 5.17
CA TYR A 61 -7.11 5.78 5.65
C TYR A 61 -5.95 5.28 6.49
N THR A 62 -6.23 4.63 7.62
CA THR A 62 -5.28 3.71 8.25
C THR A 62 -5.68 2.28 7.93
N LEU A 63 -4.81 1.53 7.28
CA LEU A 63 -5.06 0.16 6.82
C LEU A 63 -4.13 -0.83 7.51
N LEU A 64 -4.63 -2.02 7.83
CA LEU A 64 -3.82 -3.21 8.07
C LEU A 64 -3.74 -4.00 6.76
N ILE A 65 -2.53 -4.16 6.23
CA ILE A 65 -2.28 -4.93 5.00
C ILE A 65 -1.41 -6.14 5.27
N LYS A 66 -1.55 -7.15 4.41
CA LYS A 66 -0.70 -8.33 4.35
C LYS A 66 0.17 -8.25 3.10
N ASN A 67 1.48 -8.19 3.30
CA ASN A 67 2.46 -8.27 2.24
C ASN A 67 2.95 -9.70 2.09
N THR A 68 2.74 -10.28 0.90
CA THR A 68 3.20 -11.63 0.56
C THR A 68 4.25 -11.51 -0.54
N PRO A 69 5.43 -12.13 -0.38
CA PRO A 69 6.43 -12.15 -1.45
C PRO A 69 5.88 -12.92 -2.66
N ILE A 70 6.12 -12.37 -3.85
CA ILE A 70 5.82 -13.04 -5.12
C ILE A 70 7.07 -13.79 -5.54
N SER A 71 6.93 -15.09 -5.82
CA SER A 71 8.04 -15.88 -6.37
C SER A 71 8.22 -15.57 -7.85
N ASN A 72 9.46 -15.29 -8.26
CA ASN A 72 9.84 -14.98 -9.64
C ASN A 72 8.99 -13.84 -10.27
N PRO A 73 8.98 -12.63 -9.69
CA PRO A 73 8.29 -11.50 -10.29
C PRO A 73 8.95 -11.11 -11.63
N PRO A 74 8.20 -10.54 -12.60
CA PRO A 74 8.79 -9.85 -13.74
C PRO A 74 9.78 -8.78 -13.29
N ALA A 75 10.80 -8.49 -14.11
CA ALA A 75 11.89 -7.58 -13.74
C ALA A 75 11.40 -6.17 -13.34
N ASP A 76 10.34 -5.68 -13.99
CA ASP A 76 9.79 -4.34 -13.79
C ASP A 76 8.52 -4.32 -12.91
N ALA A 77 8.24 -5.42 -12.21
CA ALA A 77 7.07 -5.55 -11.34
C ALA A 77 7.47 -5.62 -9.85
N SER A 78 6.52 -5.27 -8.97
CA SER A 78 6.71 -5.44 -7.53
C SER A 78 6.97 -6.90 -7.18
N SER A 79 7.95 -7.14 -6.30
CA SER A 79 8.19 -8.46 -5.70
C SER A 79 7.25 -8.76 -4.52
N ILE A 80 6.33 -7.84 -4.20
CA ILE A 80 5.39 -7.93 -3.09
C ILE A 80 3.96 -7.75 -3.60
N HIS A 81 3.10 -8.69 -3.21
CA HIS A 81 1.65 -8.56 -3.31
C HIS A 81 1.07 -8.06 -1.99
N SER A 82 0.26 -7.00 -2.04
CA SER A 82 -0.39 -6.44 -0.85
C SER A 82 -1.89 -6.69 -0.91
N THR A 83 -2.42 -7.34 0.12
CA THR A 83 -3.87 -7.56 0.28
C THR A 83 -4.37 -6.82 1.52
N LEU A 84 -5.52 -6.16 1.41
CA LEU A 84 -6.18 -5.53 2.54
C LEU A 84 -6.66 -6.60 3.51
N ILE A 85 -6.27 -6.47 4.78
CA ILE A 85 -6.82 -7.29 5.87
C ILE A 85 -7.95 -6.54 6.56
N LYS A 86 -7.76 -5.24 6.84
CA LYS A 86 -8.75 -4.42 7.55
C LYS A 86 -8.53 -2.93 7.32
N VAL A 87 -9.61 -2.18 7.10
CA VAL A 87 -9.62 -0.72 7.30
C VAL A 87 -9.72 -0.45 8.80
N ILE A 88 -8.65 0.08 9.38
CA ILE A 88 -8.61 0.43 10.81
C ILE A 88 -9.37 1.74 11.02
N GLU A 89 -9.15 2.70 10.13
CA GLU A 89 -9.73 4.03 10.22
C GLU A 89 -9.92 4.62 8.82
N LYS A 90 -11.00 5.40 8.63
CA LYS A 90 -11.29 6.20 7.44
C LYS A 90 -11.80 7.56 7.91
N GLN A 91 -11.02 8.61 7.71
CA GLN A 91 -11.36 9.97 8.12
C GLN A 91 -11.53 10.87 6.90
N LYS A 92 -12.63 11.61 6.84
CA LYS A 92 -12.84 12.59 5.78
C LYS A 92 -11.91 13.78 6.01
N THR A 93 -11.08 14.10 5.04
CA THR A 93 -10.28 15.33 5.08
C THR A 93 -11.16 16.49 4.62
N LYS A 94 -11.01 17.64 5.29
CA LYS A 94 -11.68 18.86 4.82
C LYS A 94 -10.85 19.39 3.66
N SER A 95 -11.43 19.37 2.45
CA SER A 95 -10.90 20.09 1.29
C SER A 95 -10.68 21.57 1.59
#